data_AF-A0ABD5M8L9-F1
#
_entry.id   AF-A0ABD5M8L9-F1
#
_cell.length_a   1.000
_cell.length_b   1.000
_cell.length_c   1.000
_cell.angle_alpha   90.00
_cell.angle_beta   90.00
_cell.angle_gamma   90.00
#
_symmetry.space_group_name_H-M   'P 1'
#
loop_
_entity.id
_entity.type
_entity.pdbx_description
1 polymer ?
#
loop_
_entity_poly.entity_id
_entity_poly.type
_entity_poly.pdbx_seq_one_letter_code
_entity_poly.pdbx_strand_id
1 'polypeptide(L)'
;MAEDDRVDALDALDGWHAEGYAARAHYEGAGDRYSIEFYAPSACVLYWKVKGDGETAVPVARDTVPDPLRARIREDLVEAGIDPDVEERSL
;
A
#
# COMPACT_ATOMS: atom_id res chain seq x y z
N MET A 1 17.97 4.82 7.61
CA MET A 1 16.64 4.29 8.00
C MET A 1 16.70 2.80 7.80
N ALA A 2 16.45 2.01 8.84
CA ALA A 2 16.34 0.56 8.69
C ALA A 2 15.08 0.23 7.86
N GLU A 3 14.95 -1.00 7.38
CA GLU A 3 13.71 -1.46 6.73
C GLU A 3 12.52 -1.41 7.70
N ASP A 4 12.76 -1.76 8.95
CA ASP A 4 11.83 -1.68 10.07
C ASP A 4 11.36 -0.25 10.34
N ASP A 5 12.28 0.72 10.30
CA ASP A 5 12.02 2.15 10.52
C ASP A 5 11.07 2.76 9.47
N ARG A 6 11.12 2.28 8.21
CA ARG A 6 10.19 2.68 7.14
C ARG A 6 8.79 2.10 7.34
N VAL A 7 8.71 0.87 7.83
CA VAL A 7 7.45 0.16 8.09
C VAL A 7 6.76 0.71 9.34
N ASP A 8 7.52 1.03 10.39
CA ASP A 8 7.05 1.70 11.60
C ASP A 8 6.53 3.12 11.29
N ALA A 9 7.23 3.86 10.41
CA ALA A 9 6.77 5.15 9.94
C ALA A 9 5.44 5.06 9.17
N LEU A 10 5.22 4.00 8.39
CA LEU A 10 3.92 3.76 7.76
C LEU A 10 2.85 3.37 8.79
N ASP A 11 3.13 2.51 9.78
CA ASP A 11 2.18 2.13 10.84
C ASP A 11 1.68 3.32 11.68
N ALA A 12 2.50 4.38 11.79
CA ALA A 12 2.09 5.62 12.43
C ALA A 12 1.04 6.42 11.63
N LEU A 13 0.81 6.09 10.35
CA LEU A 13 -0.16 6.75 9.47
C LEU A 13 -1.54 6.10 9.57
N ASP A 14 -2.58 6.89 9.28
CA ASP A 14 -3.96 6.41 9.34
C ASP A 14 -4.23 5.28 8.32
N GLY A 15 -4.67 4.14 8.84
CA GLY A 15 -5.12 3.00 8.04
C GLY A 15 -4.04 2.03 7.60
N TRP A 16 -2.77 2.29 7.94
CA TRP A 16 -1.66 1.36 7.75
C TRP A 16 -1.47 0.46 8.97
N HIS A 17 -0.91 -0.72 8.73
CA HIS A 17 -0.51 -1.64 9.77
C HIS A 17 0.80 -2.34 9.41
N ALA A 18 1.80 -2.23 10.29
CA ALA A 18 3.07 -2.92 10.16
C ALA A 18 2.97 -4.39 10.58
N GLU A 19 3.44 -5.28 9.70
CA GLU A 19 3.64 -6.70 9.97
C GLU A 19 5.08 -7.09 9.57
N GLY A 20 6.02 -6.95 10.51
CA GLY A 20 7.43 -7.27 10.30
C GLY A 20 8.09 -6.35 9.26
N TYR A 21 8.41 -6.88 8.08
CA TYR A 21 9.07 -6.13 7.00
C TYR A 21 8.08 -5.52 5.99
N ALA A 22 6.78 -5.64 6.25
CA ALA A 22 5.74 -5.15 5.38
C ALA A 22 4.81 -4.21 6.14
N ALA A 23 4.24 -3.24 5.44
CA ALA A 23 3.12 -2.44 5.93
C ALA A 23 1.92 -2.67 5.01
N ARG A 24 0.72 -2.79 5.56
CA ARG A 24 -0.51 -3.00 4.81
C ARG A 24 -1.53 -1.92 5.11
N ALA A 25 -2.15 -1.34 4.08
CA ALA A 25 -3.28 -0.44 4.22
C ALA A 25 -4.54 -1.01 3.60
N HIS A 26 -5.68 -0.73 4.21
CA HIS A 26 -6.99 -1.06 3.64
C HIS A 26 -7.71 0.21 3.22
N TYR A 27 -8.16 0.25 1.98
CA TYR A 27 -8.93 1.35 1.44
C TYR A 27 -10.32 0.86 1.02
N GLU A 28 -11.35 1.55 1.50
CA GLU A 28 -12.73 1.40 1.04
C GLU A 28 -13.15 2.71 0.37
N GLY A 29 -13.43 2.68 -0.94
CA GLY A 29 -13.82 3.89 -1.67
C GLY A 29 -14.56 3.57 -2.96
N ALA A 30 -15.54 4.42 -3.29
CA ALA A 30 -16.38 4.32 -4.49
C ALA A 30 -17.06 2.94 -4.68
N GLY A 31 -17.32 2.21 -3.59
CA GLY A 31 -17.97 0.89 -3.62
C GLY A 31 -17.01 -0.29 -3.85
N ASP A 32 -15.71 -0.04 -3.99
CA ASP A 32 -14.67 -1.06 -4.08
C ASP A 32 -13.80 -1.05 -2.81
N ARG A 33 -13.24 -2.22 -2.50
CA ARG A 33 -12.29 -2.42 -1.41
C ARG A 33 -10.94 -2.82 -2.00
N TYR A 34 -9.89 -2.15 -1.55
CA TYR A 34 -8.52 -2.44 -1.93
C TYR A 34 -7.68 -2.72 -0.69
N SER A 35 -6.76 -3.67 -0.80
CA SER A 35 -5.68 -3.87 0.16
C SER A 35 -4.37 -3.52 -0.54
N ILE A 36 -3.54 -2.75 0.12
CA ILE A 36 -2.27 -2.23 -0.39
C ILE A 36 -1.19 -2.76 0.51
N GLU A 37 -0.13 -3.33 -0.04
CA GLU A 37 0.98 -3.87 0.73
C GLU A 37 2.29 -3.26 0.25
N PHE A 38 3.06 -2.70 1.18
CA PHE A 38 4.42 -2.24 0.96
C PHE A 38 5.41 -3.25 1.55
N TYR A 39 6.43 -3.64 0.79
CA TYR A 39 7.52 -4.49 1.26
C TYR A 39 8.84 -3.71 1.31
N ALA A 40 9.37 -3.49 2.51
CA ALA A 40 10.61 -2.75 2.70
C ALA A 40 11.88 -3.36 2.06
N PRO A 41 12.06 -4.71 2.01
CA PRO A 41 13.25 -5.33 1.42
C PRO A 41 13.32 -5.15 -0.10
N SER A 42 12.16 -5.23 -0.76
CA SER A 42 12.05 -5.11 -2.21
C SER A 42 11.73 -3.68 -2.67
N ALA A 43 11.33 -2.81 -1.74
CA ALA A 43 10.84 -1.47 -2.01
C ALA A 43 9.81 -1.47 -3.16
N CYS A 44 8.73 -2.24 -2.98
CA CYS A 44 7.64 -2.36 -3.94
C CYS A 44 6.27 -2.28 -3.25
N VAL A 45 5.27 -1.84 -4.00
CA VAL A 45 3.88 -1.75 -3.57
C VAL A 45 3.03 -2.74 -4.38
N LEU A 46 2.25 -3.55 -3.68
CA LEU A 46 1.27 -4.46 -4.28
C LEU A 46 -0.14 -3.97 -4.03
N TYR A 47 -0.97 -4.04 -5.07
CA TYR A 47 -2.37 -3.70 -5.02
C TYR A 47 -3.23 -4.94 -5.13
N TRP A 48 -4.20 -5.04 -4.23
CA TRP A 48 -5.17 -6.11 -4.19
C TRP A 48 -6.57 -5.53 -4.21
N LYS A 49 -7.43 -6.08 -5.06
CA LYS A 49 -8.85 -5.75 -5.08
C LYS A 49 -9.63 -6.83 -4.35
N VAL A 50 -10.32 -6.46 -3.29
CA VAL A 50 -11.24 -7.34 -2.58
C VAL A 50 -12.52 -7.45 -3.42
N LYS A 51 -12.93 -8.69 -3.72
CA LYS A 51 -14.17 -8.98 -4.43
C LYS A 51 -15.38 -8.63 -3.55
N GLY A 52 -16.56 -8.46 -4.14
CA GLY A 52 -17.81 -8.12 -3.43
C GLY A 52 -18.27 -9.14 -2.37
N ASP A 53 -17.58 -10.28 -2.29
CA ASP A 53 -17.71 -11.28 -1.22
C ASP A 53 -17.02 -10.84 0.09
N GLY A 54 -16.11 -9.86 0.03
CA GLY A 54 -15.39 -9.32 1.20
C GLY A 54 -14.24 -10.18 1.71
N GLU A 55 -14.17 -11.46 1.31
CA GLU A 55 -13.19 -12.43 1.81
C GLU A 55 -12.02 -12.66 0.84
N THR A 56 -12.26 -12.51 -0.46
CA THR A 56 -11.26 -12.81 -1.50
C THR A 56 -10.61 -11.54 -2.04
N ALA A 57 -9.31 -11.38 -1.82
CA ALA A 57 -8.49 -10.34 -2.45
C ALA A 57 -7.70 -10.92 -3.64
N VAL A 58 -7.79 -10.26 -4.80
CA VAL A 58 -7.01 -10.65 -6.00
C VAL A 58 -5.98 -9.59 -6.32
N PRO A 59 -4.75 -9.98 -6.71
CA PRO A 59 -3.73 -9.01 -7.10
C PRO A 59 -4.18 -8.32 -8.39
N VAL A 60 -4.05 -7.01 -8.43
CA VAL A 60 -4.43 -6.18 -9.57
C VAL A 60 -3.28 -5.27 -9.99
N ALA A 61 -3.24 -4.93 -11.28
CA ALA A 61 -2.27 -3.98 -11.79
C ALA A 61 -2.62 -2.56 -11.31
N ARG A 62 -1.60 -1.73 -11.09
CA ARG A 62 -1.76 -0.32 -10.68
C ARG A 62 -2.69 0.47 -11.61
N ASP A 63 -2.66 0.20 -12.91
CA ASP A 63 -3.51 0.87 -13.92
C ASP A 63 -5.01 0.62 -13.72
N THR A 64 -5.38 -0.39 -12.92
CA THR A 64 -6.78 -0.66 -12.57
C THR A 64 -7.20 -0.02 -11.24
N VAL A 65 -6.25 0.58 -10.53
CA VAL A 65 -6.45 1.20 -9.22
C VAL A 65 -6.83 2.68 -9.44
N PRO A 66 -7.88 3.18 -8.76
CA PRO A 66 -8.28 4.58 -8.90
C PRO A 66 -7.16 5.56 -8.55
N ASP A 67 -6.98 6.61 -9.36
CA ASP A 67 -5.98 7.67 -9.11
C ASP A 67 -6.04 8.29 -7.71
N PRO A 68 -7.23 8.55 -7.10
CA PRO A 68 -7.29 9.09 -5.74
C PRO A 68 -6.64 8.17 -4.69
N LEU A 69 -6.77 6.85 -4.86
CA LEU A 69 -6.12 5.89 -3.98
C LEU A 69 -4.61 5.91 -4.21
N ARG A 70 -4.17 5.90 -5.47
CA ARG A 70 -2.74 5.97 -5.80
C ARG A 70 -2.09 7.25 -5.29
N ALA A 71 -2.78 8.38 -5.37
CA ALA A 71 -2.33 9.65 -4.82
C ALA A 71 -2.10 9.56 -3.30
N ARG A 72 -3.09 9.06 -2.55
CA ARG A 72 -2.96 8.84 -1.09
C ARG A 72 -1.76 7.98 -0.76
N ILE A 73 -1.58 6.83 -1.43
CA ILE A 73 -0.45 5.94 -1.15
C ILE A 73 0.88 6.63 -1.42
N ARG A 74 0.99 7.44 -2.47
CA ARG A 74 2.22 8.21 -2.74
C ARG A 74 2.48 9.29 -1.69
N GLU A 75 1.44 9.93 -1.17
CA GLU A 75 1.55 10.88 -0.05
C GLU A 75 2.03 10.16 1.22
N ASP A 76 1.42 9.04 1.58
CA ASP A 76 1.79 8.24 2.75
C ASP A 76 3.27 7.76 2.68
N LEU A 77 3.72 7.32 1.50
CA LEU A 77 5.11 6.95 1.28
C LEU A 77 6.06 8.13 1.53
N VAL A 78 5.72 9.32 1.03
CA VAL A 78 6.53 10.54 1.24
C VAL A 78 6.55 10.91 2.72
N GLU A 79 5.43 10.82 3.43
CA GLU A 79 5.36 11.07 4.87
C GLU A 79 6.21 10.08 5.68
N ALA A 80 6.25 8.81 5.26
CA ALA A 80 7.12 7.78 5.82
C ALA A 80 8.60 7.90 5.39
N GLY A 81 8.95 8.91 4.59
CA GLY A 81 10.32 9.12 4.08
C GLY A 81 10.75 8.07 3.04
N ILE A 82 9.80 7.40 2.41
CA ILE A 82 9.99 6.42 1.34
C ILE A 82 9.85 7.15 0.01
N ASP A 83 10.71 6.82 -0.96
CA ASP A 83 10.62 7.39 -2.30
C ASP A 83 9.32 6.90 -2.98
N PRO A 84 8.40 7.77 -3.42
CA PRO A 84 7.13 7.37 -4.00
C PRO A 84 7.27 6.66 -5.36
N ASP A 85 8.44 6.71 -6.02
CA ASP A 85 8.71 5.99 -7.26
C ASP A 85 8.68 4.46 -7.06
N VAL A 86 8.81 3.99 -5.80
CA VAL A 86 8.63 2.57 -5.44
C VAL A 86 7.22 2.04 -5.76
N GLU A 87 6.22 2.92 -5.82
CA GLU A 87 4.85 2.57 -6.25
C GLU A 87 4.81 2.14 -7.72
N GLU A 88 5.74 2.63 -8.54
CA GLU A 88 5.79 2.34 -9.97
C GLU A 88 6.61 1.07 -10.27
N ARG A 89 7.27 0.51 -9.25
CA ARG A 89 8.09 -0.70 -9.38
C ARG A 89 7.21 -1.94 -9.32
N SER A 90 7.19 -2.68 -10.42
CA SER A 90 6.66 -4.04 -10.46
C SER A 90 7.70 -5.05 -9.96
N LEU A 91 7.26 -6.04 -9.19
CA LEU A 91 8.02 -7.26 -8.90
C LEU A 91 8.11 -8.19 -10.12
#